data_AF-A0A521GSM1-F1
#
_entry.id   AF-A0A521GSM1-F1
#
_cell.length_a   1.000
_cell.length_b   1.000
_cell.length_c   1.000
_cell.angle_alpha   90.00
_cell.angle_beta   90.00
_cell.angle_gamma   90.00
#
_symmetry.space_group_name_H-M   'P 1'
#
loop_
_entity.id
_entity.type
_entity.pdbx_description
1 polymer ?
#
loop_
_entity_poly.entity_id
_entity_poly.type
_entity_poly.pdbx_seq_one_letter_code
_entity_poly.pdbx_strand_id
1 'polypeptide(L)'
;MKQKDIALILVIAVVSGIISFVVSGKIFVTPQNRSQKVEVVDKISTDFQQPSDKYFNEQSVDPTQPVEVGENNNQSPFDSGNQ
;
A
#
# COMPACT_ATOMS: atom_id res chain seq x y z
N MET A 1 -2.06 -3.63 67.12
CA MET A 1 -1.58 -4.81 66.38
C MET A 1 -0.23 -5.22 66.95
N LYS A 2 -0.04 -6.48 67.29
CA LYS A 2 1.29 -6.98 67.67
C LYS A 2 2.19 -6.85 66.44
N GLN A 3 3.50 -6.67 66.62
CA GLN A 3 4.43 -6.57 65.48
C GLN A 3 4.28 -7.73 64.49
N LYS A 4 3.90 -8.91 64.98
CA LYS A 4 3.57 -10.10 64.20
C LYS A 4 2.34 -9.91 63.29
N ASP A 5 1.31 -9.21 63.76
CA ASP A 5 0.09 -8.96 62.98
C ASP A 5 0.39 -7.97 61.85
N ILE A 6 1.20 -6.94 62.11
CA ILE A 6 1.65 -5.99 61.08
C ILE A 6 2.49 -6.69 60.03
N ALA A 7 3.44 -7.53 60.46
CA ALA A 7 4.28 -8.30 59.54
C ALA A 7 3.45 -9.24 58.65
N LEU A 8 2.43 -9.91 59.22
CA LEU A 8 1.53 -10.77 58.47
C LEU A 8 0.73 -10.00 57.40
N ILE A 9 0.17 -8.85 57.77
CA ILE A 9 -0.57 -7.99 56.84
C ILE A 9 0.32 -7.52 55.69
N LEU A 10 1.57 -7.16 55.99
CA LEU A 10 2.53 -6.70 54.99
C LEU A 10 2.88 -7.81 53.99
N VAL A 11 3.08 -9.05 54.48
CA VAL A 11 3.31 -10.21 53.62
C VAL A 11 2.11 -10.47 52.70
N ILE A 12 0.89 -10.45 53.24
CA ILE A 12 -0.34 -10.65 52.45
C ILE A 12 -0.49 -9.54 51.39
N ALA A 13 -0.19 -8.29 51.73
CA ALA A 13 -0.26 -7.17 50.80
C ALA A 13 0.75 -7.32 49.64
N VAL A 14 1.97 -7.77 49.92
CA VAL A 14 2.99 -7.99 48.89
C VAL A 14 2.61 -9.17 47.99
N VAL A 15 2.21 -10.30 48.57
CA VAL A 15 1.81 -11.49 47.80
C VAL A 15 0.58 -11.20 46.93
N SER A 16 -0.42 -10.50 47.47
CA SER A 16 -1.60 -10.11 46.70
C SER A 16 -1.28 -9.11 45.58
N GLY A 17 -0.36 -8.16 45.82
CA GLY A 17 0.14 -7.25 44.79
C GLY A 17 0.83 -7.98 43.63
N ILE A 18 1.70 -8.96 43.93
CA ILE A 18 2.37 -9.77 42.91
C ILE A 18 1.36 -10.56 42.08
N ILE A 19 0.42 -11.24 42.74
CA ILE A 19 -0.62 -12.01 42.05
C ILE A 19 -1.48 -11.09 41.18
N SER A 20 -1.90 -9.93 41.70
CA SER A 20 -2.70 -8.95 40.97
C SER A 20 -1.98 -8.45 39.72
N PHE A 21 -0.68 -8.15 39.81
CA PHE A 21 0.13 -7.72 38.67
C PHE A 21 0.20 -8.79 37.56
N VAL A 22 0.48 -10.04 37.94
CA VAL A 22 0.58 -11.15 36.98
C VAL A 22 -0.76 -11.44 36.32
N VAL A 23 -1.85 -11.48 37.10
CA VAL A 23 -3.20 -11.73 36.60
C VAL A 23 -3.63 -10.57 35.69
N SER A 24 -3.36 -9.33 36.07
CA SER A 24 -3.71 -8.16 35.27
C SER A 24 -3.00 -8.15 33.90
N GLY A 25 -1.71 -8.48 33.89
CA GLY A 25 -0.93 -8.60 32.64
C GLY A 25 -1.43 -9.68 31.69
N LYS A 26 -2.04 -10.77 32.22
CA LYS A 26 -2.60 -11.85 31.40
C LYS A 26 -4.04 -11.61 30.95
N ILE A 27 -4.88 -10.99 31.78
CA ILE A 27 -6.31 -10.81 31.48
C ILE A 27 -6.58 -9.51 30.72
N PHE A 28 -5.99 -8.39 31.15
CA PHE A 28 -6.32 -7.07 30.60
C PHE A 28 -5.34 -6.59 29.52
N VAL A 29 -4.06 -6.96 29.62
CA VAL A 29 -2.99 -6.44 28.74
C VAL A 29 -2.38 -7.54 27.88
N THR A 30 -3.24 -8.31 27.20
CA THR A 30 -2.80 -9.35 26.27
C THR A 30 -1.97 -8.75 25.13
N PRO A 31 -0.90 -9.43 24.66
CA PRO A 31 -0.05 -8.92 23.57
C PRO A 31 -0.82 -8.59 22.29
N GLN A 32 -1.93 -9.28 22.05
CA GLN A 32 -2.83 -9.05 20.91
C GLN A 32 -3.46 -7.66 20.94
N ASN A 33 -3.76 -7.11 22.13
CA ASN A 33 -4.27 -5.76 22.29
C ASN A 33 -3.18 -4.67 22.13
N ARG A 34 -1.90 -5.05 22.04
CA ARG A 34 -0.78 -4.10 21.89
C ARG A 34 -0.41 -3.82 20.44
N SER A 35 -0.95 -4.57 19.48
CA SER A 35 -0.72 -4.33 18.05
C SER A 35 -2.03 -3.93 17.38
N GLN A 36 -2.13 -2.68 16.96
CA GLN A 36 -3.20 -2.23 16.10
C GLN A 36 -2.78 -2.43 14.64
N LYS A 37 -3.63 -3.08 13.85
CA LYS A 37 -3.43 -3.19 12.40
C LYS A 37 -3.63 -1.81 11.80
N VAL A 38 -2.52 -1.09 11.61
CA VAL A 38 -2.49 0.20 10.93
C VAL A 38 -2.26 -0.02 9.45
N GLU A 39 -2.79 0.89 8.65
CA GLU A 39 -2.53 0.92 7.22
C GLU A 39 -1.06 1.30 7.00
N VAL A 40 -0.31 0.39 6.40
CA VAL A 40 1.08 0.64 6.02
C VAL A 40 1.04 1.15 4.60
N VAL A 41 1.51 2.38 4.39
CA VAL A 41 1.68 2.92 3.05
C VAL A 41 2.73 2.11 2.28
N ASP A 42 2.43 1.81 1.02
CA ASP A 42 3.36 1.12 0.14
C ASP A 42 4.66 1.92 0.01
N LYS A 43 5.78 1.19 -0.08
CA LYS A 43 7.08 1.82 -0.29
C LYS A 43 7.07 2.53 -1.64
N ILE A 44 7.45 3.80 -1.64
CA ILE A 44 7.68 4.55 -2.88
C ILE A 44 8.85 3.87 -3.61
N SER A 45 8.55 3.16 -4.69
CA SER A 45 9.55 2.51 -5.55
C SER A 45 9.94 3.45 -6.68
N THR A 46 11.23 3.50 -7.00
CA THR A 46 11.76 4.15 -8.21
C THR A 46 11.83 3.19 -9.39
N ASP A 47 11.33 1.96 -9.23
CA ASP A 47 11.29 0.96 -10.29
C ASP A 47 10.14 1.28 -11.25
N PHE A 48 10.50 1.68 -12.47
CA PHE A 48 9.57 1.94 -13.56
C PHE A 48 9.86 0.94 -14.66
N GLN A 49 8.87 0.12 -15.01
CA GLN A 49 8.99 -0.79 -16.14
C GLN A 49 9.04 0.00 -17.44
N GLN A 50 10.10 -0.22 -18.23
CA GLN A 50 10.21 0.36 -19.55
C GLN A 50 9.09 -0.18 -20.44
N PRO A 51 8.43 0.67 -21.25
CA PRO A 51 7.46 0.21 -22.23
C PRO A 51 8.10 -0.74 -23.25
N SER A 52 7.29 -1.58 -23.88
CA SER A 52 7.80 -2.62 -24.78
C SER A 52 8.54 -2.02 -25.98
N ASP A 53 9.80 -2.42 -26.14
CA ASP A 53 10.65 -2.05 -27.29
C ASP A 53 10.06 -2.48 -28.64
N LYS A 54 9.07 -3.39 -28.65
CA LYS A 54 8.35 -3.78 -29.86
C LYS A 54 7.57 -2.62 -30.48
N TYR A 55 7.05 -1.71 -29.66
CA TYR A 55 6.19 -0.60 -30.08
C TYR A 55 6.81 0.78 -29.83
N PHE A 56 7.76 0.86 -28.90
CA PHE A 56 8.45 2.11 -28.54
C PHE A 56 9.91 2.02 -29.00
N ASN A 57 10.12 2.04 -30.32
CA ASN A 57 11.44 2.05 -30.94
C ASN A 57 11.52 3.11 -32.05
N GLU A 58 12.73 3.40 -32.52
CA GLU A 58 13.01 4.40 -33.55
C GLU A 58 12.37 4.08 -34.90
N GLN A 59 12.08 2.80 -35.18
CA GLN A 59 11.42 2.35 -36.41
C GLN A 59 9.89 2.33 -36.30
N SER A 60 9.30 2.71 -35.16
CA SER A 60 7.86 2.71 -34.95
C SER A 60 7.20 3.92 -35.61
N VAL A 61 5.91 3.80 -35.92
CA VAL A 61 5.14 4.89 -36.53
C VAL A 61 5.09 6.07 -35.56
N ASP A 62 5.48 7.25 -36.04
CA ASP A 62 5.36 8.51 -35.30
C ASP A 62 4.03 9.20 -35.66
N PRO A 63 2.98 9.08 -34.81
CA PRO A 63 1.69 9.70 -35.07
C PRO A 63 1.70 11.23 -34.91
N THR A 64 2.82 11.81 -34.46
CA THR A 64 2.96 13.26 -34.27
C THR A 64 3.50 13.99 -35.50
N GLN A 65 3.95 13.23 -36.51
CA GLN A 65 4.31 13.82 -37.79
C GLN A 65 3.05 14.32 -38.50
N PRO A 66 3.02 15.58 -38.97
CA PRO A 66 1.94 16.06 -39.81
C PRO A 66 1.92 15.24 -41.10
N VAL A 67 0.91 14.40 -41.26
CA VAL A 67 0.67 13.67 -42.51
C VAL A 67 0.08 14.67 -43.50
N GLU A 68 0.93 15.20 -44.38
CA GLU A 68 0.46 15.89 -45.57
C GLU A 68 -0.07 14.81 -46.53
N VAL A 69 -1.40 14.68 -46.60
CA VAL A 69 -2.03 14.00 -47.72
C VAL A 69 -1.69 14.84 -48.94
N GLY A 70 -0.72 14.37 -49.74
CA GLY A 70 -0.22 15.10 -50.91
C GLY A 70 -1.38 15.65 -51.74
N GLU A 71 -1.19 16.85 -52.32
CA GLU A 71 -2.16 17.53 -53.17
C GLU A 71 -2.68 16.56 -54.25
N ASN A 72 -3.81 15.93 -53.97
CA ASN A 72 -4.50 15.10 -54.92
C ASN A 72 -5.11 16.07 -55.94
N ASN A 73 -4.38 16.34 -57.03
CA ASN A 73 -4.91 17.01 -58.22
C ASN A 73 -5.91 16.12 -58.99
N ASN A 74 -6.61 15.21 -58.32
CA ASN A 74 -7.68 14.43 -58.92
C ASN A 74 -8.99 15.23 -58.83
N GLN A 75 -9.21 16.12 -59.79
CA GLN A 75 -10.38 16.99 -59.87
C GLN A 75 -11.70 16.23 -60.13
N SER A 76 -11.69 14.92 -60.35
CA SER A 76 -12.91 14.10 -60.37
C SER A 76 -12.64 12.67 -59.87
N PRO A 77 -12.83 12.39 -58.58
CA PRO A 77 -12.60 11.05 -58.03
C PRO A 77 -13.66 10.01 -58.45
N PHE A 78 -14.76 10.44 -59.09
CA PHE A 78 -15.81 9.56 -59.58
C PHE A 78 -16.41 10.12 -60.87
N ASP A 79 -15.66 10.09 -61.98
CA ASP A 79 -16.27 10.33 -63.29
C ASP A 79 -17.01 9.06 -63.74
N SER A 80 -18.34 9.08 -63.60
CA SER A 80 -19.22 8.04 -64.10
C SER A 80 -19.34 8.15 -65.62
N GLY A 81 -18.43 7.50 -66.35
CA GLY A 81 -18.56 7.32 -67.79
C GLY A 81 -19.88 6.61 -68.12
N ASN A 82 -20.87 7.37 -68.59
CA ASN A 82 -22.06 6.83 -69.24
C ASN A 82 -21.63 6.07 -70.50
N GLN A 83 -21.90 4.76 -70.52
CA GLN A 83 -21.93 3.94 -71.73
C GLN A 83 -23.20 4.21 -72.54
#